data_AF-A0A255YVH9-F1
#
_entry.id   AF-A0A255YVH9-F1
#
_cell.length_a   1.000
_cell.length_b   1.000
_cell.length_c   1.000
_cell.angle_alpha   90.00
_cell.angle_beta   90.00
_cell.angle_gamma   90.00
#
_symmetry.space_group_name_H-M   'P 1'
#
loop_
_entity.id
_entity.type
_entity.pdbx_description
1 polymer ?
#
loop_
_entity_poly.entity_id
_entity_poly.type
_entity_poly.pdbx_seq_one_letter_code
_entity_poly.pdbx_strand_id
1 'polypeptide(L)'
;MPSSHPHPTGLLVTCPVDLCCPEAGFTAAEKLRVKGHTVTVPAQGCCGRTMLERGDRQGAAILARGMINAFAGCASIAVPHRACAAMVRDHYPALLSVDPVWADRARHMAARCHDLADLLAPHAEPCPDRPGLQVTRTRDRTLRHLDQHLRSVEAQLTESGGRVHWASDGPDAVSLIRQLCLDHGIGPAMLDHSPLLIEIGLEEALARDGMTGSGMMSVPLIGISGALFLVAETGSAVILPSDGKAHLLLARCQIVVAAIDQIAATLSDAGQILQVLPQGSDGPSRVLFATGPRATDEADGPDHFHLVLLDNGRTDLLDASMAALPGLAQRAGWIWRTLSRFPVLYRRATSMLCRLQRRGGSFQARWRDAGHG
;
A
#
# COMPACT_ATOMS: atom_id res chain seq x y z
N MET A 1 32.96 -29.57 2.60
CA MET A 1 33.73 -28.65 3.46
C MET A 1 32.74 -27.67 4.08
N PRO A 2 32.72 -27.45 5.41
CA PRO A 2 31.82 -26.46 5.99
C PRO A 2 32.36 -25.06 5.65
N SER A 3 31.56 -24.27 4.92
CA SER A 3 31.91 -22.92 4.50
C SER A 3 31.93 -21.97 5.70
N SER A 4 33.09 -21.36 5.94
CA SER A 4 33.34 -20.36 6.97
C SER A 4 32.71 -19.01 6.61
N HIS A 5 31.50 -18.75 7.09
CA HIS A 5 30.98 -17.39 7.23
C HIS A 5 31.17 -16.95 8.69
N PRO A 6 32.18 -16.12 9.02
CA PRO A 6 32.51 -15.77 10.41
C PRO A 6 31.47 -14.88 11.11
N HIS A 7 30.44 -14.41 10.40
CA HIS A 7 29.38 -13.57 10.97
C HIS A 7 28.00 -14.10 10.58
N PRO A 8 27.00 -13.99 11.48
CA PRO A 8 25.68 -14.57 11.25
C PRO A 8 24.89 -13.83 10.17
N THR A 9 23.97 -14.55 9.53
CA THR A 9 22.91 -13.97 8.69
C THR A 9 21.80 -13.45 9.59
N GLY A 10 21.61 -12.13 9.59
CA GLY A 10 20.51 -11.48 10.30
C GLY A 10 19.19 -11.70 9.57
N LEU A 11 18.19 -12.25 10.23
CA LEU A 11 16.84 -12.34 9.68
C LEU A 11 16.06 -11.07 10.07
N LEU A 12 15.70 -10.27 9.06
CA LEU A 12 14.83 -9.12 9.23
C LEU A 12 13.38 -9.59 9.27
N VAL A 13 12.82 -9.70 10.47
CA VAL A 13 11.43 -10.10 10.70
C VAL A 13 10.56 -8.87 10.46
N THR A 14 9.84 -8.88 9.35
CA THR A 14 9.00 -7.74 8.94
C THR A 14 7.74 -7.68 9.79
N CYS A 15 7.11 -6.50 9.89
CA CYS A 15 5.93 -6.33 10.71
C CYS A 15 4.77 -7.30 10.38
N PRO A 16 4.49 -7.68 9.11
CA PRO A 16 3.45 -8.68 8.84
C PRO A 16 3.86 -10.09 9.29
N VAL A 17 5.15 -10.43 9.18
CA VAL A 17 5.65 -11.72 9.66
C VAL A 17 5.58 -11.79 11.19
N ASP A 18 5.95 -10.73 11.91
CA ASP A 18 5.89 -10.74 13.38
C ASP A 18 4.44 -10.80 13.90
N LEU A 19 3.57 -9.98 13.31
CA LEU A 19 2.21 -9.77 13.82
C LEU A 19 1.18 -10.77 13.30
N CYS A 20 1.29 -11.17 12.02
CA CYS A 20 0.24 -11.93 11.35
C CYS A 20 0.64 -13.38 11.06
N CYS A 21 1.92 -13.65 10.76
CA CYS A 21 2.36 -14.99 10.38
C CYS A 21 3.78 -15.31 10.92
N PRO A 22 3.93 -15.47 12.25
CA PRO A 22 5.23 -15.73 12.87
C PRO A 22 5.84 -17.06 12.42
N GLU A 23 5.02 -18.05 12.07
CA GLU A 23 5.45 -19.33 11.51
C GLU A 23 6.32 -19.13 10.26
N ALA A 24 5.97 -18.17 9.40
CA ALA A 24 6.76 -17.84 8.21
C ALA A 24 8.18 -17.36 8.56
N GLY A 25 8.34 -16.64 9.68
CA GLY A 25 9.64 -16.22 10.18
C GLY A 25 10.48 -17.40 10.68
N PHE A 26 9.86 -18.35 11.38
CA PHE A 26 10.53 -19.58 11.82
C PHE A 26 10.93 -20.46 10.64
N THR A 27 10.03 -20.67 9.67
CA THR A 27 10.32 -21.41 8.44
C THR A 27 11.43 -20.73 7.62
N ALA A 28 11.47 -19.39 7.56
CA ALA A 28 12.55 -18.67 6.91
C ALA A 28 13.90 -18.95 7.57
N ALA A 29 13.97 -18.88 8.90
CA ALA A 29 15.18 -19.20 9.65
C ALA A 29 15.61 -20.66 9.47
N GLU A 30 14.68 -21.60 9.51
CA GLU A 30 14.97 -23.02 9.29
C GLU A 30 15.55 -23.27 7.90
N LYS A 31 14.92 -22.71 6.84
CA LYS A 31 15.42 -22.83 5.46
C LYS A 31 16.83 -22.25 5.30
N LEU A 32 17.11 -21.12 5.94
CA LEU A 32 18.45 -20.52 5.97
C LEU A 32 19.47 -21.43 6.66
N ARG A 33 19.10 -22.01 7.81
CA ARG A 33 19.96 -22.97 8.54
C ARG A 33 20.24 -24.23 7.73
N VAL A 34 19.24 -24.79 7.06
CA VAL A 34 19.38 -25.94 6.14
C VAL A 34 20.36 -25.61 5.00
N LYS A 35 20.41 -24.35 4.55
CA LYS A 35 21.37 -23.86 3.56
C LYS A 35 22.76 -23.52 4.15
N GLY A 36 23.00 -23.81 5.42
CA GLY A 36 24.29 -23.61 6.09
C GLY A 36 24.51 -22.22 6.67
N HIS A 37 23.47 -21.37 6.75
CA HIS A 37 23.58 -20.06 7.39
C HIS A 37 23.44 -20.17 8.92
N THR A 38 24.33 -19.53 9.65
CA THR A 38 24.11 -19.23 11.08
C THR A 38 23.13 -18.06 11.18
N VAL A 39 21.89 -18.32 11.58
CA VAL A 39 20.84 -17.28 11.61
C VAL A 39 20.75 -16.62 12.98
N THR A 40 20.77 -15.29 13.00
CA THR A 40 20.46 -14.47 14.19
C THR A 40 19.27 -13.56 13.91
N VAL A 41 18.52 -13.21 14.95
CA VAL A 41 17.40 -12.26 14.88
C VAL A 41 17.68 -11.13 15.87
N PRO A 42 18.32 -10.02 15.43
CA PRO A 42 18.63 -8.93 16.33
C PRO A 42 17.35 -8.23 16.81
N ALA A 43 17.46 -7.52 17.93
CA ALA A 43 16.43 -6.59 18.37
C ALA A 43 16.25 -5.52 17.29
N GLN A 44 15.11 -5.56 16.61
CA GLN A 44 14.83 -4.79 15.40
C GLN A 44 13.49 -4.06 15.51
N GLY A 45 13.33 -3.01 14.72
CA GLY A 45 12.11 -2.20 14.65
C GLY A 45 11.53 -2.14 13.24
N CYS A 46 10.64 -1.17 12.98
CA CYS A 46 10.08 -0.95 11.66
C CYS A 46 11.17 -0.55 10.64
N CYS A 47 11.06 -1.03 9.40
CA CYS A 47 11.94 -0.63 8.29
C CYS A 47 11.71 0.81 7.80
N GLY A 48 10.65 1.49 8.25
CA GLY A 48 10.35 2.88 7.89
C GLY A 48 9.70 3.08 6.52
N ARG A 49 9.36 2.01 5.79
CA ARG A 49 8.69 2.08 4.47
C ARG A 49 7.41 2.91 4.51
N THR A 50 6.52 2.64 5.46
CA THR A 50 5.25 3.38 5.61
C THR A 50 5.45 4.88 5.86
N MET A 51 6.49 5.26 6.62
CA MET A 51 6.81 6.67 6.85
C MET A 51 7.28 7.34 5.56
N LEU A 52 8.10 6.63 4.78
CA LEU A 52 8.57 7.13 3.49
C LEU A 52 7.42 7.30 2.48
N GLU A 53 6.52 6.31 2.39
CA GLU A 53 5.34 6.34 1.52
C GLU A 53 4.38 7.49 1.88
N ARG A 54 4.29 7.85 3.16
CA ARG A 54 3.51 8.99 3.65
C ARG A 54 4.24 10.35 3.55
N GLY A 55 5.41 10.39 2.94
CA GLY A 55 6.23 11.60 2.83
C GLY A 55 6.99 12.02 4.10
N ASP A 56 6.88 11.28 5.22
CA ASP A 56 7.67 11.53 6.44
C ASP A 56 9.10 10.98 6.30
N ARG A 57 9.91 11.71 5.53
CA ARG A 57 11.33 11.38 5.30
C ARG A 57 12.15 11.44 6.58
N GLN A 58 11.83 12.33 7.52
CA GLN A 58 12.58 12.47 8.76
C GLN A 58 12.34 11.28 9.70
N GLY A 59 11.08 10.88 9.87
CA GLY A 59 10.72 9.67 10.62
C GLY A 59 11.29 8.41 9.99
N ALA A 60 11.21 8.28 8.67
CA ALA A 60 11.84 7.17 7.93
C ALA A 60 13.35 7.12 8.18
N ALA A 61 14.05 8.26 8.18
CA ALA A 61 15.49 8.32 8.43
C ALA A 61 15.87 7.91 9.86
N ILE A 62 15.05 8.24 10.87
CA ILE A 62 15.25 7.80 12.26
C ILE A 62 15.17 6.27 12.35
N LEU A 63 14.14 5.68 11.75
CA LEU A 63 13.94 4.23 11.73
C LEU A 63 15.06 3.51 10.96
N ALA A 64 15.49 4.06 9.82
CA ALA A 64 16.58 3.53 9.03
C ALA A 64 17.89 3.45 9.84
N ARG A 65 18.24 4.50 10.59
CA ARG A 65 19.41 4.50 11.49
C ARG A 65 19.32 3.42 12.57
N GLY A 66 18.14 3.23 13.15
CA GLY A 66 17.88 2.16 14.12
C GLY A 66 18.12 0.78 13.52
N MET A 67 17.62 0.53 12.32
CA MET A 67 17.82 -0.75 11.60
C MET A 67 19.28 -0.99 11.23
N ILE A 68 20.00 0.05 10.78
CA ILE A 68 21.43 -0.06 10.48
C ILE A 68 22.23 -0.45 11.73
N ASN A 69 21.89 0.13 12.89
CA ASN A 69 22.52 -0.24 14.16
C ASN A 69 22.19 -1.68 14.56
N ALA A 70 20.92 -2.09 14.47
CA ALA A 70 20.47 -3.43 14.84
C ALA A 70 21.19 -4.54 14.07
N PHE A 71 21.43 -4.33 12.78
CA PHE A 71 22.06 -5.32 11.90
C PHE A 71 23.56 -5.08 11.67
N ALA A 72 24.21 -4.22 12.46
CA ALA A 72 25.63 -3.86 12.26
C ALA A 72 26.56 -5.08 12.31
N GLY A 73 26.28 -6.07 13.17
CA GLY A 73 27.12 -7.27 13.35
C GLY A 73 26.82 -8.46 12.41
N CYS A 74 25.88 -8.33 11.47
CA CYS A 74 25.51 -9.43 10.57
C CYS A 74 26.37 -9.41 9.29
N ALA A 75 26.80 -10.57 8.76
CA ALA A 75 27.47 -10.59 7.45
C ALA A 75 26.49 -10.31 6.30
N SER A 76 25.30 -10.90 6.40
CA SER A 76 24.22 -10.75 5.44
C SER A 76 22.90 -10.57 6.17
N ILE A 77 21.94 -9.96 5.50
CA ILE A 77 20.60 -9.70 6.02
C ILE A 77 19.61 -10.37 5.07
N ALA A 78 18.84 -11.33 5.57
CA ALA A 78 17.77 -11.96 4.82
C ALA A 78 16.45 -11.32 5.20
N VAL A 79 15.66 -10.92 4.20
CA VAL A 79 14.37 -10.26 4.39
C VAL A 79 13.27 -11.08 3.71
N PRO A 80 12.29 -11.63 4.44
CA PRO A 80 11.20 -12.42 3.86
C PRO A 80 10.24 -11.64 2.95
N HIS A 81 10.31 -10.31 2.98
CA HIS A 81 9.40 -9.44 2.22
C HIS A 81 10.17 -8.47 1.31
N ARG A 82 9.94 -8.57 -0.01
CA ARG A 82 10.64 -7.76 -1.04
C ARG A 82 10.52 -6.26 -0.79
N ALA A 83 9.35 -5.75 -0.37
CA ALA A 83 9.19 -4.31 -0.16
C ALA A 83 10.08 -3.77 0.98
N CYS A 84 10.30 -4.58 2.02
CA CYS A 84 11.20 -4.22 3.13
C CYS A 84 12.66 -4.37 2.72
N ALA A 85 12.99 -5.37 1.89
CA ALA A 85 14.32 -5.52 1.30
C ALA A 85 14.67 -4.30 0.42
N ALA A 86 13.75 -3.91 -0.47
CA ALA A 86 13.88 -2.74 -1.33
C ALA A 86 13.97 -1.43 -0.53
N MET A 87 13.27 -1.32 0.60
CA MET A 87 13.41 -0.15 1.49
C MET A 87 14.87 0.03 1.94
N VAL A 88 15.50 -1.06 2.38
CA VAL A 88 16.89 -1.05 2.82
C VAL A 88 17.85 -0.84 1.65
N ARG A 89 17.64 -1.54 0.52
CA ARG A 89 18.56 -1.51 -0.62
C ARG A 89 18.51 -0.19 -1.39
N ASP A 90 17.30 0.25 -1.72
CA ASP A 90 17.08 1.26 -2.75
C ASP A 90 16.82 2.64 -2.13
N HIS A 91 16.26 2.67 -0.91
CA HIS A 91 15.86 3.94 -0.29
C HIS A 91 16.77 4.40 0.85
N TYR A 92 17.33 3.53 1.69
CA TYR A 92 18.22 3.96 2.78
C TYR A 92 19.42 4.81 2.29
N PRO A 93 20.12 4.48 1.19
CA PRO A 93 21.24 5.29 0.71
C PRO A 93 20.84 6.73 0.37
N ALA A 94 19.71 6.91 -0.32
CA ALA A 94 19.20 8.24 -0.67
C ALA A 94 18.66 8.98 0.56
N LEU A 95 17.96 8.27 1.45
CA LEU A 95 17.33 8.80 2.65
C LEU A 95 18.35 9.35 3.66
N LEU A 96 19.54 8.74 3.71
CA LEU A 96 20.61 9.09 4.64
C LEU A 96 21.79 9.81 3.97
N SER A 97 21.63 10.23 2.72
CA SER A 97 22.69 10.84 1.89
C SER A 97 23.29 12.13 2.44
N VAL A 98 22.53 12.88 3.26
CA VAL A 98 22.94 14.17 3.82
C VAL A 98 24.08 14.04 4.83
N ASP A 99 24.11 12.95 5.60
CA ASP A 99 25.17 12.68 6.58
C ASP A 99 26.13 11.64 6.00
N PRO A 100 27.38 11.99 5.68
CA PRO A 100 28.33 11.08 5.04
C PRO A 100 28.56 9.78 5.81
N VAL A 101 28.54 9.83 7.15
CA VAL A 101 28.73 8.64 8.00
C VAL A 101 27.52 7.71 7.86
N TRP A 102 26.31 8.25 7.89
CA TRP A 102 25.11 7.43 7.72
C TRP A 102 24.88 6.98 6.28
N ALA A 103 25.24 7.79 5.29
CA ALA A 103 25.18 7.43 3.89
C ALA A 103 26.06 6.19 3.60
N ASP A 104 27.27 6.16 4.18
CA ASP A 104 28.17 5.02 4.00
C ASP A 104 27.65 3.75 4.67
N ARG A 105 27.20 3.87 5.92
CA ARG A 105 26.60 2.74 6.64
C ARG A 105 25.32 2.22 5.97
N ALA A 106 24.53 3.11 5.37
CA ALA A 106 23.34 2.76 4.60
C ALA A 106 23.70 1.97 3.34
N ARG A 107 24.69 2.44 2.56
CA ARG A 107 25.21 1.69 1.40
C ARG A 107 25.78 0.34 1.80
N HIS A 108 26.51 0.28 2.91
CA HIS A 108 27.07 -0.96 3.42
C HIS A 108 25.98 -1.96 3.86
N MET A 109 24.92 -1.52 4.53
CA MET A 109 23.76 -2.36 4.86
C MET A 109 23.00 -2.80 3.60
N ALA A 110 22.78 -1.89 2.66
CA ALA A 110 22.10 -2.16 1.38
C ALA A 110 22.80 -3.26 0.58
N ALA A 111 24.13 -3.20 0.47
CA ALA A 111 24.93 -4.17 -0.29
C ALA A 111 24.85 -5.62 0.23
N ARG A 112 24.52 -5.79 1.52
CA ARG A 112 24.39 -7.10 2.18
C ARG A 112 22.96 -7.46 2.57
N CYS A 113 21.97 -6.70 2.07
CA CYS A 113 20.57 -6.96 2.27
C CYS A 113 20.01 -7.74 1.09
N HIS A 114 19.38 -8.88 1.35
CA HIS A 114 18.88 -9.79 0.34
C HIS A 114 17.42 -10.13 0.59
N ASP A 115 16.66 -10.27 -0.49
CA ASP A 115 15.39 -10.98 -0.41
C ASP A 115 15.67 -12.43 0.00
N LEU A 116 14.84 -12.98 0.88
CA LEU A 116 15.00 -14.35 1.36
C LEU A 116 15.03 -15.36 0.21
N ALA A 117 14.22 -15.16 -0.84
CA ALA A 117 14.20 -16.09 -1.96
C ALA A 117 15.48 -16.02 -2.79
N ASP A 118 16.04 -14.82 -2.98
CA ASP A 118 17.29 -14.63 -3.72
C ASP A 118 18.46 -15.29 -2.97
N LEU A 119 18.45 -15.24 -1.64
CA LEU A 119 19.50 -15.83 -0.81
C LEU A 119 19.38 -17.37 -0.69
N LEU A 120 18.15 -17.91 -0.66
CA LEU A 120 17.93 -19.37 -0.65
C LEU A 120 18.17 -20.03 -2.02
N ALA A 121 18.04 -19.27 -3.11
CA ALA A 121 18.17 -19.77 -4.47
C ALA A 121 18.81 -18.72 -5.43
N PRO A 122 20.11 -18.43 -5.31
CA PRO A 122 20.80 -17.34 -6.02
C PRO A 122 20.89 -17.48 -7.55
N HIS A 123 20.45 -18.61 -8.10
CA HIS A 123 20.37 -18.88 -9.55
C HIS A 123 19.09 -19.60 -9.92
N ALA A 124 18.06 -19.55 -9.08
CA ALA A 124 16.74 -19.90 -9.58
C ALA A 124 16.41 -18.90 -10.68
N GLU A 125 16.16 -19.40 -11.89
CA GLU A 125 15.45 -18.58 -12.87
C GLU A 125 14.23 -17.99 -12.15
N PRO A 126 13.95 -16.69 -12.32
CA PRO A 126 12.72 -16.11 -11.80
C PRO A 126 11.61 -17.03 -12.28
N CYS A 127 10.95 -17.74 -11.37
CA CYS A 127 9.86 -18.60 -11.80
C CYS A 127 8.88 -17.66 -12.52
N PRO A 128 8.66 -17.88 -13.84
CA PRO A 128 7.89 -16.95 -14.66
C PRO A 128 6.47 -16.77 -14.09
N ASP A 129 6.04 -17.74 -13.26
CA ASP A 129 4.74 -17.85 -12.61
C ASP A 129 4.73 -17.49 -11.11
N ARG A 130 5.71 -16.72 -10.59
CA ARG A 130 5.55 -16.16 -9.22
C ARG A 130 4.51 -15.04 -9.25
N PRO A 131 3.32 -15.19 -8.63
CA PRO A 131 2.24 -14.21 -8.76
C PRO A 131 2.65 -12.80 -8.31
N GLY A 132 3.46 -12.67 -7.25
CA GLY A 132 3.94 -11.37 -6.77
C GLY A 132 4.94 -10.64 -7.69
N LEU A 133 5.78 -11.38 -8.43
CA LEU A 133 6.69 -10.76 -9.43
C LEU A 133 5.93 -10.34 -10.69
N GLN A 134 4.93 -11.12 -11.08
CA GLN A 134 4.02 -10.76 -12.17
C GLN A 134 3.26 -9.47 -11.84
N VAL A 135 2.67 -9.38 -10.64
CA VAL A 135 1.97 -8.18 -10.17
C VAL A 135 2.87 -6.93 -10.17
N THR A 136 4.14 -7.06 -9.76
CA THR A 136 5.08 -5.94 -9.79
C THR A 136 5.33 -5.45 -11.23
N ARG A 137 5.60 -6.36 -12.17
CA ARG A 137 5.82 -6.02 -13.58
C ARG A 137 4.57 -5.41 -14.23
N THR A 138 3.41 -5.97 -13.89
CA THR A 138 2.11 -5.49 -14.36
C THR A 138 1.82 -4.07 -13.87
N ARG A 139 2.10 -3.79 -12.59
CA ARG A 139 2.02 -2.44 -12.02
C ARG A 139 2.96 -1.48 -12.74
N ASP A 140 4.25 -1.83 -12.90
CA ASP A 140 5.24 -0.96 -13.55
C ASP A 140 4.86 -0.63 -15.00
N ARG A 141 4.35 -1.61 -15.77
CA ARG A 141 3.88 -1.39 -17.14
C ARG A 141 2.67 -0.45 -17.17
N THR A 142 1.71 -0.65 -16.27
CA THR A 142 0.49 0.16 -16.19
C THR A 142 0.83 1.60 -15.85
N LEU A 143 1.71 1.84 -14.88
CA LEU A 143 2.05 3.20 -14.44
C LEU A 143 2.78 4.04 -15.50
N ARG A 144 3.46 3.42 -16.48
CA ARG A 144 4.09 4.16 -17.60
C ARG A 144 3.10 4.84 -18.54
N HIS A 145 1.88 4.32 -18.60
CA HIS A 145 0.80 4.83 -19.45
C HIS A 145 -0.39 5.29 -18.60
N LEU A 146 -0.10 5.74 -17.38
CA LEU A 146 -1.11 6.09 -16.38
C LEU A 146 -2.08 7.15 -16.92
N ASP A 147 -1.59 8.15 -17.63
CA ASP A 147 -2.38 9.21 -18.25
C ASP A 147 -3.44 8.65 -19.22
N GLN A 148 -3.06 7.65 -20.03
CA GLN A 148 -3.96 6.99 -20.97
C GLN A 148 -4.98 6.13 -20.23
N HIS A 149 -4.54 5.38 -19.22
CA HIS A 149 -5.41 4.51 -18.45
C HIS A 149 -6.46 5.28 -17.64
N LEU A 150 -6.09 6.42 -17.02
CA LEU A 150 -7.05 7.27 -16.31
C LEU A 150 -8.10 7.86 -17.26
N ARG A 151 -7.69 8.29 -18.47
CA ARG A 151 -8.63 8.74 -19.51
C ARG A 151 -9.58 7.63 -19.95
N SER A 152 -9.08 6.39 -20.09
CA SER A 152 -9.92 5.25 -20.43
C SER A 152 -10.94 4.95 -19.33
N VAL A 153 -10.53 4.98 -18.06
CA VAL A 153 -11.45 4.82 -16.91
C VAL A 153 -12.54 5.89 -16.95
N GLU A 154 -12.16 7.16 -17.11
CA GLU A 154 -13.10 8.27 -17.16
C GLU A 154 -14.09 8.13 -18.32
N ALA A 155 -13.61 7.79 -19.51
CA ALA A 155 -14.46 7.58 -20.68
C ALA A 155 -15.46 6.44 -20.46
N GLN A 156 -15.00 5.28 -20.00
CA GLN A 156 -15.83 4.09 -19.81
C GLN A 156 -16.87 4.30 -18.70
N LEU A 157 -16.48 4.85 -17.55
CA LEU A 157 -17.43 5.15 -16.48
C LEU A 157 -18.46 6.18 -16.90
N THR A 158 -18.07 7.19 -17.67
CA THR A 158 -19.00 8.20 -18.18
C THR A 158 -19.97 7.60 -19.19
N GLU A 159 -19.50 6.72 -20.06
CA GLU A 159 -20.33 5.98 -21.02
C GLU A 159 -21.36 5.09 -20.30
N SER A 160 -20.98 4.46 -19.19
CA SER A 160 -21.88 3.69 -18.33
C SER A 160 -22.81 4.56 -17.47
N GLY A 161 -22.75 5.90 -17.58
CA GLY A 161 -23.60 6.84 -16.84
C GLY A 161 -23.10 7.22 -15.44
N GLY A 162 -21.91 6.76 -15.05
CA GLY A 162 -21.20 7.21 -13.85
C GLY A 162 -20.63 8.62 -14.00
N ARG A 163 -20.22 9.21 -12.88
CA ARG A 163 -19.54 10.52 -12.87
C ARG A 163 -18.15 10.38 -12.27
N VAL A 164 -17.15 10.88 -12.97
CA VAL A 164 -15.77 10.93 -12.47
C VAL A 164 -15.44 12.33 -11.99
N HIS A 165 -14.78 12.40 -10.85
CA HIS A 165 -14.36 13.60 -10.17
C HIS A 165 -12.87 13.50 -9.86
N TRP A 166 -12.20 14.65 -9.85
CA TRP A 166 -10.77 14.72 -9.61
C TRP A 166 -10.51 15.56 -8.37
N ALA A 167 -9.67 15.04 -7.47
CA ALA A 167 -9.23 15.72 -6.27
C ALA A 167 -7.70 15.77 -6.21
N SER A 168 -7.14 16.96 -6.01
CA SER A 168 -5.68 17.13 -5.96
C SER A 168 -5.07 16.61 -4.66
N ASP A 169 -5.79 16.74 -3.55
CA ASP A 169 -5.33 16.35 -2.21
C ASP A 169 -6.49 15.90 -1.31
N GLY A 170 -6.16 15.46 -0.10
CA GLY A 170 -7.14 15.01 0.89
C GLY A 170 -8.24 16.05 1.20
N PRO A 171 -7.90 17.30 1.55
CA PRO A 171 -8.90 18.35 1.78
C PRO A 171 -9.86 18.59 0.61
N ASP A 172 -9.34 18.60 -0.63
CA ASP A 172 -10.16 18.75 -1.84
C ASP A 172 -11.12 17.57 -2.01
N ALA A 173 -10.63 16.33 -1.82
CA ALA A 173 -11.46 15.14 -1.86
C ALA A 173 -12.58 15.16 -0.80
N VAL A 174 -12.26 15.56 0.43
CA VAL A 174 -13.25 15.69 1.52
C VAL A 174 -14.32 16.72 1.17
N SER A 175 -13.92 17.88 0.65
CA SER A 175 -14.85 18.93 0.23
C SER A 175 -15.78 18.45 -0.88
N LEU A 176 -15.22 17.76 -1.88
CA LEU A 176 -15.96 17.21 -3.00
C LEU A 176 -16.97 16.15 -2.55
N ILE A 177 -16.53 15.19 -1.74
CA ILE A 177 -17.39 14.11 -1.23
C ILE A 177 -18.52 14.69 -0.36
N ARG A 178 -18.22 15.68 0.49
CA ARG A 178 -19.23 16.40 1.27
C ARG A 178 -20.30 17.00 0.35
N GLN A 179 -19.91 17.65 -0.74
CA GLN A 179 -20.85 18.22 -1.69
C GLN A 179 -21.70 17.14 -2.36
N LEU A 180 -21.10 16.02 -2.77
CA LEU A 180 -21.86 14.89 -3.33
C LEU A 180 -22.88 14.32 -2.33
N CYS A 181 -22.51 14.22 -1.05
CA CYS A 181 -23.46 13.80 -0.01
C CYS A 181 -24.63 14.77 0.12
N LEU A 182 -24.38 16.08 0.03
CA LEU A 182 -25.44 17.10 0.06
C LEU A 182 -26.36 17.01 -1.16
N ASP A 183 -25.79 16.85 -2.36
CA ASP A 183 -26.53 16.81 -3.62
C ASP A 183 -27.47 15.59 -3.72
N HIS A 184 -27.06 14.45 -3.15
CA HIS A 184 -27.84 13.19 -3.18
C HIS A 184 -28.75 12.98 -1.96
N GLY A 185 -28.85 13.97 -1.09
CA GLY A 185 -29.76 14.00 0.05
C GLY A 185 -29.08 13.73 1.39
N ILE A 186 -29.47 14.51 2.41
CA ILE A 186 -28.97 14.42 3.78
C ILE A 186 -29.52 13.15 4.45
N GLY A 187 -28.92 12.01 4.14
CA GLY A 187 -29.01 10.79 4.93
C GLY A 187 -27.63 10.45 5.49
N PRO A 188 -27.53 9.71 6.60
CA PRO A 188 -26.23 9.31 7.11
C PRO A 188 -25.50 8.46 6.05
N ALA A 189 -24.44 9.02 5.49
CA ALA A 189 -23.50 8.28 4.67
C ALA A 189 -22.84 7.22 5.54
N MET A 190 -22.61 6.05 4.95
CA MET A 190 -21.86 5.01 5.63
C MET A 190 -20.61 4.70 4.83
N LEU A 191 -19.49 4.69 5.56
CA LEU A 191 -18.16 4.56 5.00
C LEU A 191 -17.63 3.16 5.29
N ASP A 192 -16.84 2.68 4.35
CA ASP A 192 -15.99 1.50 4.51
C ASP A 192 -14.69 1.84 5.27
N HIS A 193 -14.01 0.84 5.83
CA HIS A 193 -12.72 1.02 6.51
C HIS A 193 -11.52 0.98 5.54
N SER A 194 -11.63 1.69 4.42
CA SER A 194 -10.55 1.76 3.43
C SER A 194 -9.37 2.62 3.93
N PRO A 195 -8.12 2.17 3.74
CA PRO A 195 -6.93 2.96 4.09
C PRO A 195 -6.90 4.36 3.46
N LEU A 196 -7.44 4.52 2.26
CA LEU A 196 -7.47 5.80 1.56
C LEU A 196 -8.48 6.78 2.18
N LEU A 197 -9.62 6.28 2.65
CA LEU A 197 -10.61 7.10 3.36
C LEU A 197 -10.08 7.55 4.73
N ILE A 198 -9.32 6.68 5.40
CA ILE A 198 -8.61 6.98 6.65
C ILE A 198 -7.46 7.98 6.38
N GLU A 199 -6.72 7.83 5.27
CA GLU A 199 -5.62 8.73 4.88
C GLU A 199 -6.08 10.19 4.77
N ILE A 200 -7.26 10.43 4.18
CA ILE A 200 -7.83 11.77 4.02
C ILE A 200 -8.66 12.25 5.22
N GLY A 201 -8.85 11.41 6.24
CA GLY A 201 -9.66 11.72 7.44
C GLY A 201 -11.14 11.98 7.12
N LEU A 202 -11.70 11.23 6.16
CA LEU A 202 -13.05 11.47 5.65
C LEU A 202 -14.12 11.21 6.71
N GLU A 203 -13.99 10.13 7.48
CA GLU A 203 -14.98 9.74 8.48
C GLU A 203 -15.08 10.82 9.57
N GLU A 204 -13.96 11.31 10.08
CA GLU A 204 -13.94 12.38 11.08
C GLU A 204 -14.46 13.71 10.52
N ALA A 205 -14.27 13.98 9.23
CA ALA A 205 -14.81 15.17 8.57
C ALA A 205 -16.33 15.12 8.46
N LEU A 206 -16.87 14.04 7.88
CA LEU A 206 -18.31 13.87 7.71
C LEU A 206 -19.03 13.71 9.06
N ALA A 207 -18.42 13.07 10.05
CA ALA A 207 -18.98 12.93 11.39
C ALA A 207 -19.14 14.28 12.10
N ARG A 208 -18.18 15.20 11.92
CA ARG A 208 -18.27 16.58 12.45
C ARG A 208 -19.45 17.35 11.88
N ASP A 209 -19.80 17.08 10.63
CA ASP A 209 -20.96 17.69 9.95
C ASP A 209 -22.28 16.93 10.21
N GLY A 210 -22.26 15.87 11.03
CA GLY A 210 -23.44 15.04 11.32
C GLY A 210 -23.90 14.20 10.13
N MET A 211 -23.01 13.93 9.16
CA MET A 211 -23.31 13.26 7.90
C MET A 211 -23.06 11.74 7.92
N THR A 212 -22.62 11.16 9.04
CA THR A 212 -22.27 9.72 9.14
C THR A 212 -23.28 8.92 9.96
N GLY A 213 -23.51 7.66 9.58
CA GLY A 213 -24.33 6.71 10.35
C GLY A 213 -23.56 5.48 10.85
N SER A 214 -24.04 4.89 11.94
CA SER A 214 -23.45 3.68 12.56
C SER A 214 -24.35 2.43 12.48
N GLY A 215 -25.40 2.44 11.64
CA GLY A 215 -26.38 1.36 11.57
C GLY A 215 -25.87 0.12 10.83
N MET A 216 -25.45 -0.93 11.56
CA MET A 216 -24.86 -2.15 11.02
C MET A 216 -25.83 -3.06 10.21
N MET A 217 -27.13 -2.71 10.10
CA MET A 217 -28.17 -3.60 9.56
C MET A 217 -29.13 -2.99 8.53
N SER A 218 -28.88 -1.76 8.05
CA SER A 218 -29.72 -1.09 7.04
C SER A 218 -28.90 -0.66 5.83
N VAL A 219 -29.39 -0.91 4.62
CA VAL A 219 -28.77 -0.38 3.39
C VAL A 219 -28.79 1.15 3.45
N PRO A 220 -27.65 1.84 3.39
CA PRO A 220 -27.61 3.28 3.45
C PRO A 220 -28.08 3.90 2.12
N LEU A 221 -28.55 5.15 2.18
CA LEU A 221 -28.80 5.91 0.96
C LEU A 221 -27.50 6.17 0.18
N ILE A 222 -26.43 6.51 0.93
CA ILE A 222 -25.10 6.81 0.41
C ILE A 222 -24.09 5.83 1.01
N GLY A 223 -23.43 5.06 0.15
CA GLY A 223 -22.33 4.18 0.49
C GLY A 223 -21.03 4.74 -0.04
N ILE A 224 -20.02 4.90 0.83
CA ILE A 224 -18.71 5.42 0.45
C ILE A 224 -17.65 4.35 0.67
N SER A 225 -16.95 3.97 -0.39
CA SER A 225 -15.94 2.91 -0.37
C SER A 225 -14.63 3.41 -0.97
N GLY A 226 -13.52 2.81 -0.55
CA GLY A 226 -12.28 2.95 -1.31
C GLY A 226 -12.17 1.84 -2.35
N ALA A 227 -11.65 2.14 -3.53
CA ALA A 227 -11.25 1.11 -4.47
C ALA A 227 -9.96 0.42 -3.97
N LEU A 228 -9.89 -0.89 -4.16
CA LEU A 228 -8.62 -1.61 -4.10
C LEU A 228 -7.75 -1.19 -5.29
N PHE A 229 -8.34 -1.21 -6.49
CA PHE A 229 -7.81 -0.63 -7.72
C PHE A 229 -8.92 -0.47 -8.77
N LEU A 230 -8.62 0.27 -9.84
CA LEU A 230 -9.46 0.48 -11.02
C LEU A 230 -9.03 -0.42 -12.17
N VAL A 231 -9.93 -0.78 -13.08
CA VAL A 231 -9.61 -1.48 -14.32
C VAL A 231 -9.85 -0.55 -15.51
N ALA A 232 -8.78 -0.20 -16.21
CA ALA A 232 -8.82 0.77 -17.30
C ALA A 232 -9.49 0.28 -18.59
N GLU A 233 -9.61 -1.04 -18.77
CA GLU A 233 -10.29 -1.66 -19.91
C GLU A 233 -11.82 -1.59 -19.80
N THR A 234 -12.35 -1.57 -18.57
CA THR A 234 -13.80 -1.70 -18.31
C THR A 234 -14.39 -0.58 -17.43
N GLY A 235 -13.57 0.35 -16.94
CA GLY A 235 -13.98 1.43 -16.05
C GLY A 235 -14.34 0.92 -14.66
N SER A 236 -14.07 -0.36 -14.36
CA SER A 236 -14.54 -0.99 -13.13
C SER A 236 -13.73 -0.49 -11.94
N ALA A 237 -14.42 -0.12 -10.87
CA ALA A 237 -13.82 -0.06 -9.55
C ALA A 237 -13.87 -1.44 -8.89
N VAL A 238 -12.71 -1.96 -8.49
CA VAL A 238 -12.62 -3.20 -7.73
C VAL A 238 -12.67 -2.87 -6.25
N ILE A 239 -13.71 -3.33 -5.57
CA ILE A 239 -13.99 -2.98 -4.17
C ILE A 239 -13.94 -4.26 -3.33
N LEU A 240 -13.24 -4.19 -2.20
CA LEU A 240 -13.27 -5.19 -1.14
C LEU A 240 -13.91 -4.54 0.08
N PRO A 241 -15.21 -4.75 0.34
CA PRO A 241 -15.86 -4.20 1.51
C PRO A 241 -15.23 -4.81 2.76
N SER A 242 -14.99 -3.98 3.77
CA SER A 242 -14.55 -4.45 5.08
C SER A 242 -15.63 -5.31 5.75
N ASP A 243 -15.24 -6.05 6.79
CA ASP A 243 -16.15 -6.95 7.51
C ASP A 243 -17.42 -6.23 7.97
N GLY A 244 -18.57 -6.81 7.64
CA GLY A 244 -19.88 -6.26 7.96
C GLY A 244 -20.33 -5.07 7.09
N LYS A 245 -19.51 -4.56 6.16
CA LYS A 245 -19.81 -3.38 5.32
C LYS A 245 -20.25 -3.71 3.89
N ALA A 246 -20.47 -4.99 3.55
CA ALA A 246 -20.92 -5.39 2.21
C ALA A 246 -22.26 -4.74 1.77
N HIS A 247 -23.10 -4.34 2.73
CA HIS A 247 -24.37 -3.66 2.46
C HIS A 247 -24.20 -2.24 1.91
N LEU A 248 -23.00 -1.63 2.01
CA LEU A 248 -22.66 -0.36 1.34
C LEU A 248 -22.77 -0.47 -0.18
N LEU A 249 -22.51 -1.66 -0.71
CA LEU A 249 -22.54 -1.95 -2.15
C LEU A 249 -23.97 -1.98 -2.73
N LEU A 250 -24.98 -1.90 -1.86
CA LEU A 250 -26.39 -1.82 -2.25
C LEU A 250 -26.95 -0.40 -2.12
N ALA A 251 -26.10 0.58 -1.76
CA ALA A 251 -26.52 1.96 -1.62
C ALA A 251 -27.04 2.52 -2.96
N ARG A 252 -28.08 3.36 -2.90
CA ARG A 252 -28.63 4.02 -4.09
C ARG A 252 -27.64 5.01 -4.71
N CYS A 253 -26.84 5.66 -3.87
CA CYS A 253 -25.71 6.48 -4.30
C CYS A 253 -24.41 5.83 -3.81
N GLN A 254 -23.54 5.46 -4.74
CA GLN A 254 -22.20 4.97 -4.43
C GLN A 254 -21.16 6.03 -4.75
N ILE A 255 -20.31 6.32 -3.77
CA ILE A 255 -19.13 7.17 -3.95
C ILE A 255 -17.90 6.29 -3.71
N VAL A 256 -17.10 6.10 -4.75
CA VAL A 256 -15.88 5.31 -4.70
C VAL A 256 -14.69 6.25 -4.78
N VAL A 257 -13.76 6.12 -3.84
CA VAL A 257 -12.50 6.90 -3.86
C VAL A 257 -11.37 5.99 -4.28
N ALA A 258 -10.59 6.41 -5.28
CA ALA A 258 -9.44 5.66 -5.76
C ALA A 258 -8.26 6.61 -5.91
N ALA A 259 -7.09 6.16 -5.48
CA ALA A 259 -5.86 6.87 -5.78
C ALA A 259 -5.49 6.68 -7.26
N ILE A 260 -4.90 7.70 -7.87
CA ILE A 260 -4.58 7.66 -9.31
C ILE A 260 -3.63 6.51 -9.68
N ASP A 261 -2.77 6.06 -8.76
CA ASP A 261 -1.83 4.96 -9.00
C ASP A 261 -2.40 3.56 -8.69
N GLN A 262 -3.65 3.47 -8.25
CA GLN A 262 -4.37 2.23 -7.98
C GLN A 262 -5.13 1.77 -9.22
N ILE A 263 -4.39 1.33 -10.25
CA ILE A 263 -4.98 0.97 -11.54
C ILE A 263 -4.33 -0.28 -12.14
N ALA A 264 -5.16 -1.09 -12.79
CA ALA A 264 -4.80 -2.21 -13.65
C ALA A 264 -5.24 -1.90 -15.08
N ALA A 265 -4.41 -2.23 -16.07
CA ALA A 265 -4.74 -1.92 -17.45
C ALA A 265 -5.90 -2.78 -17.99
N THR A 266 -5.95 -4.07 -17.62
CA THR A 266 -6.90 -5.05 -18.16
C THR A 266 -7.54 -5.92 -17.07
N LEU A 267 -8.64 -6.61 -17.38
CA LEU A 267 -9.23 -7.60 -16.47
C LEU A 267 -8.28 -8.78 -16.18
N SER A 268 -7.41 -9.12 -17.14
CA SER A 268 -6.38 -10.14 -16.93
C SER A 268 -5.34 -9.68 -15.89
N ASP A 269 -4.88 -8.43 -16.00
CA ASP A 269 -3.98 -7.82 -15.03
C ASP A 269 -4.63 -7.70 -13.64
N ALA A 270 -5.93 -7.36 -13.58
CA ALA A 270 -6.71 -7.39 -12.35
C ALA A 270 -6.73 -8.78 -11.71
N GLY A 271 -6.95 -9.84 -12.50
CA GLY A 271 -6.92 -11.23 -12.04
C GLY A 271 -5.60 -11.62 -11.39
N GLN A 272 -4.47 -11.15 -11.93
CA GLN A 272 -3.15 -11.38 -11.32
C GLN A 272 -3.01 -10.70 -9.95
N ILE A 273 -3.52 -9.48 -9.80
CA ILE A 273 -3.52 -8.75 -8.52
C ILE A 273 -4.40 -9.46 -7.50
N LEU A 274 -5.58 -9.95 -7.92
CA LEU A 274 -6.48 -10.67 -7.02
C LEU A 274 -5.90 -11.99 -6.51
N GLN A 275 -5.06 -12.68 -7.31
CA GLN A 275 -4.41 -13.93 -6.91
C GLN A 275 -3.40 -13.79 -5.77
N VAL A 276 -2.86 -12.59 -5.55
CA VAL A 276 -1.89 -12.33 -4.45
C VAL A 276 -2.54 -11.77 -3.19
N LEU A 277 -3.85 -11.53 -3.21
CA LEU A 277 -4.53 -10.99 -2.04
C LEU A 277 -4.49 -12.01 -0.88
N PRO A 278 -4.20 -11.55 0.34
CA PRO A 278 -4.30 -12.40 1.51
C PRO A 278 -5.74 -12.89 1.67
N GLN A 279 -5.91 -14.19 1.92
CA GLN A 279 -7.22 -14.75 2.24
C GLN A 279 -7.71 -14.18 3.57
N GLY A 280 -8.98 -13.77 3.64
CA GLY A 280 -9.60 -13.30 4.88
C GLY A 280 -9.73 -14.42 5.90
N SER A 281 -9.81 -14.06 7.18
CA SER A 281 -10.00 -15.01 8.30
C SER A 281 -11.33 -15.77 8.22
N ASP A 282 -12.34 -15.23 7.53
CA ASP A 282 -13.70 -15.77 7.44
C ASP A 282 -14.09 -16.30 6.04
N GLY A 283 -13.10 -16.52 5.16
CA GLY A 283 -13.30 -17.04 3.80
C GLY A 283 -12.75 -16.13 2.69
N PRO A 284 -13.07 -16.42 1.41
CA PRO A 284 -12.56 -15.62 0.30
C PRO A 284 -13.05 -14.17 0.41
N SER A 285 -12.13 -13.21 0.23
CA SER A 285 -12.47 -11.80 0.14
C SER A 285 -13.55 -11.60 -0.93
N ARG A 286 -14.69 -11.02 -0.55
CA ARG A 286 -15.78 -10.74 -1.50
C ARG A 286 -15.34 -9.57 -2.35
N VAL A 287 -14.96 -9.84 -3.59
CA VAL A 287 -14.57 -8.82 -4.55
C VAL A 287 -15.81 -8.40 -5.33
N LEU A 288 -16.09 -7.10 -5.38
CA LEU A 288 -17.07 -6.52 -6.29
C LEU A 288 -16.34 -5.75 -7.40
N PHE A 289 -16.81 -5.91 -8.63
CA PHE A 289 -16.51 -5.01 -9.73
C PHE A 289 -17.70 -4.08 -9.93
N ALA A 290 -17.52 -2.79 -9.70
CA ALA A 290 -18.55 -1.78 -9.90
C ALA A 290 -18.25 -0.97 -11.17
N THR A 291 -19.14 -1.04 -12.16
CA THR A 291 -18.98 -0.46 -13.51
C THR A 291 -19.93 0.71 -13.77
N GLY A 292 -20.27 1.48 -12.73
CA GLY A 292 -21.19 2.61 -12.84
C GLY A 292 -22.56 2.34 -12.21
N PRO A 293 -23.56 3.20 -12.50
CA PRO A 293 -24.93 3.02 -12.07
C PRO A 293 -25.59 1.86 -12.81
N ARG A 294 -26.71 1.38 -12.26
CA ARG A 294 -27.52 0.37 -12.94
C ARG A 294 -28.08 0.88 -14.26
N ALA A 295 -28.13 0.02 -15.26
CA ALA A 295 -28.87 0.27 -16.48
C ALA A 295 -30.40 0.19 -16.23
N THR A 296 -31.19 0.71 -17.17
CA THR A 296 -32.66 0.74 -17.04
C THR A 296 -33.32 -0.64 -16.99
N ASP A 297 -32.64 -1.65 -17.54
CA ASP A 297 -33.07 -3.05 -17.61
C ASP A 297 -32.42 -3.95 -16.54
N GLU A 298 -31.55 -3.38 -15.70
CA GLU A 298 -30.93 -4.09 -14.57
C GLU A 298 -31.82 -4.05 -13.32
N ALA A 299 -31.89 -5.19 -12.63
CA ALA A 299 -32.75 -5.36 -11.46
C ALA A 299 -32.17 -4.70 -10.19
N ASP A 300 -30.85 -4.56 -10.11
CA ASP A 300 -30.10 -4.09 -8.95
C ASP A 300 -28.94 -3.16 -9.34
N GLY A 301 -28.34 -2.52 -8.34
CA GLY A 301 -27.24 -1.56 -8.50
C GLY A 301 -27.62 -0.12 -8.11
N PRO A 302 -26.62 0.77 -8.04
CA PRO A 302 -26.85 2.15 -7.61
C PRO A 302 -27.56 2.96 -8.68
N ASP A 303 -28.39 3.92 -8.27
CA ASP A 303 -28.96 4.93 -9.17
C ASP A 303 -27.92 5.99 -9.55
N HIS A 304 -26.96 6.23 -8.66
CA HIS A 304 -25.90 7.20 -8.85
C HIS A 304 -24.55 6.59 -8.47
N PHE A 305 -23.58 6.70 -9.37
CA PHE A 305 -22.22 6.22 -9.14
C PHE A 305 -21.23 7.34 -9.38
N HIS A 306 -20.41 7.63 -8.37
CA HIS A 306 -19.36 8.63 -8.41
C HIS A 306 -18.01 7.98 -8.16
N LEU A 307 -17.05 8.21 -9.04
CA LEU A 307 -15.63 7.91 -8.80
C LEU A 307 -14.89 9.19 -8.47
N VAL A 308 -14.18 9.22 -7.36
CA VAL A 308 -13.27 10.32 -6.97
C VAL A 308 -11.83 9.84 -7.14
N LEU A 309 -11.15 10.34 -8.16
CA LEU A 309 -9.74 10.12 -8.43
C LEU A 309 -8.89 11.07 -7.60
N LEU A 310 -8.04 10.52 -6.74
CA LEU A 310 -7.23 11.26 -5.78
C LEU A 310 -5.73 11.17 -6.11
N ASP A 311 -5.09 12.32 -6.34
CA ASP A 311 -3.64 12.40 -6.49
C ASP A 311 -2.94 12.34 -5.11
N ASN A 312 -3.14 13.36 -4.27
CA ASN A 312 -2.54 13.47 -2.94
C ASN A 312 -1.01 13.25 -2.95
N GLY A 313 -0.32 13.82 -3.94
CA GLY A 313 1.15 13.78 -4.08
C GLY A 313 1.70 12.53 -4.79
N ARG A 314 0.84 11.70 -5.40
CA ARG A 314 1.23 10.50 -6.15
C ARG A 314 1.92 10.87 -7.46
N THR A 315 1.49 11.94 -8.13
CA THR A 315 2.16 12.43 -9.35
C THR A 315 3.64 12.71 -9.10
N ASP A 316 3.98 13.41 -8.02
CA ASP A 316 5.37 13.73 -7.65
C ASP A 316 6.19 12.47 -7.31
N LEU A 317 5.58 11.50 -6.62
CA LEU A 317 6.21 10.23 -6.30
C LEU A 317 6.49 9.39 -7.55
N LEU A 318 5.56 9.38 -8.49
CA LEU A 318 5.70 8.69 -9.76
C LEU A 318 6.79 9.33 -10.61
N ASP A 319 6.82 10.65 -10.74
CA ASP A 319 7.88 11.38 -11.44
C ASP A 319 9.26 11.13 -10.82
N ALA A 320 9.38 11.13 -9.50
CA ALA A 320 10.63 10.82 -8.82
C ALA A 320 11.06 9.35 -9.01
N SER A 321 10.11 8.41 -9.05
CA SER A 321 10.38 6.99 -9.29
C SER A 321 10.76 6.70 -10.75
N MET A 322 10.17 7.43 -11.71
CA MET A 322 10.44 7.31 -13.13
C MET A 322 11.73 8.05 -13.53
N ALA A 323 12.08 9.16 -12.85
CA ALA A 323 13.36 9.84 -13.01
C ALA A 323 14.56 9.00 -12.50
N ALA A 324 14.32 8.00 -11.65
CA ALA A 324 15.34 7.03 -11.23
C ALA A 324 15.65 5.96 -12.32
N LEU A 325 14.93 5.98 -13.45
CA LEU A 325 15.21 5.16 -14.64
C LEU A 325 15.92 6.04 -15.69
N PRO A 326 17.05 5.60 -16.28
CA PRO A 326 17.82 6.43 -17.19
C PRO A 326 17.05 6.68 -18.50
N GLY A 327 16.69 7.94 -18.73
CA GLY A 327 16.29 8.47 -20.04
C GLY A 327 14.84 8.91 -20.14
N LEU A 328 14.52 10.13 -19.64
CA LEU A 328 13.53 11.05 -20.23
C LEU A 328 13.43 12.36 -19.42
N ALA A 329 14.59 12.96 -19.10
CA ALA A 329 14.67 14.29 -18.51
C ALA A 329 14.43 15.40 -19.55
N GLN A 330 13.31 15.38 -20.28
CA GLN A 330 12.90 16.50 -21.15
C GLN A 330 11.38 16.52 -21.31
N ARG A 331 10.64 17.07 -20.34
CA ARG A 331 9.30 17.70 -20.55
C ARG A 331 8.62 18.28 -19.29
N ALA A 332 9.19 18.14 -18.09
CA ALA A 332 8.58 18.63 -16.84
C ALA A 332 8.86 20.13 -16.50
N GLY A 333 8.88 21.02 -17.51
CA GLY A 333 9.37 22.40 -17.33
C GLY A 333 8.32 23.51 -17.18
N TRP A 334 7.05 23.27 -17.55
CA TRP A 334 6.11 24.39 -17.80
C TRP A 334 4.98 24.53 -16.78
N ILE A 335 4.44 23.43 -16.26
CA ILE A 335 3.32 23.45 -15.29
C ILE A 335 3.78 23.94 -13.90
N TRP A 336 5.08 23.84 -13.62
CA TRP A 336 5.69 24.09 -12.32
C TRP A 336 5.90 25.58 -11.94
N ARG A 337 5.70 26.54 -12.87
CA ARG A 337 6.02 27.96 -12.59
C ARG A 337 4.87 28.78 -11.99
N THR A 338 3.68 28.21 -11.83
CA THR A 338 2.48 29.02 -11.52
C THR A 338 1.88 28.78 -10.13
N LEU A 339 2.22 27.70 -9.42
CA LEU A 339 1.47 27.30 -8.21
C LEU A 339 2.29 27.14 -6.92
N SER A 340 3.56 27.52 -6.92
CA SER A 340 4.43 27.48 -5.74
C SER A 340 4.30 28.75 -4.87
N ARG A 341 3.16 28.91 -4.19
CA ARG A 341 3.07 29.81 -3.02
C ARG A 341 2.21 29.19 -1.90
N PHE A 342 2.85 29.07 -0.73
CA PHE A 342 2.36 28.81 0.63
C PHE A 342 2.59 27.40 1.23
N PRO A 343 3.45 27.29 2.26
CA PRO A 343 3.66 26.08 3.06
C PRO A 343 2.99 26.20 4.44
N VAL A 344 2.24 25.20 4.90
CA VAL A 344 1.91 25.08 6.34
C VAL A 344 1.93 23.63 6.82
N LEU A 345 2.73 23.45 7.88
CA LEU A 345 2.94 22.32 8.79
C LEU A 345 1.68 21.59 9.28
N TYR A 346 1.80 20.27 9.51
CA TYR A 346 1.35 19.71 10.81
C TYR A 346 2.07 18.41 11.24
N ARG A 347 2.23 18.29 12.56
CA ARG A 347 2.90 17.22 13.34
C ARG A 347 1.85 16.49 14.19
N ARG A 348 2.15 15.22 14.52
CA ARG A 348 1.57 14.33 15.56
C ARG A 348 0.32 13.51 15.19
N ALA A 349 0.53 12.21 14.97
CA ALA A 349 -0.23 11.13 15.60
C ALA A 349 0.44 9.76 15.35
N THR A 350 1.44 9.40 16.16
CA THR A 350 2.04 8.05 16.19
C THR A 350 2.05 7.55 17.62
N SER A 351 0.89 7.08 18.13
CA SER A 351 0.87 6.33 19.41
C SER A 351 -0.36 5.44 19.67
N MET A 352 -1.23 5.15 18.69
CA MET A 352 -2.46 4.40 18.98
C MET A 352 -2.49 2.97 18.42
N LEU A 353 -1.72 2.65 17.38
CA LEU A 353 -1.65 1.29 16.82
C LEU A 353 -0.71 0.33 17.58
N CYS A 354 -0.03 0.81 18.62
CA CYS A 354 0.85 -0.04 19.46
C CYS A 354 0.15 -0.59 20.72
N ARG A 355 -1.17 -0.37 20.88
CA ARG A 355 -1.95 -0.81 22.05
C ARG A 355 -3.13 -1.72 21.71
N LEU A 356 -3.01 -2.51 20.64
CA LEU A 356 -3.82 -3.70 20.42
C LEU A 356 -2.92 -4.93 20.43
N GLN A 357 -2.59 -5.36 21.63
CA GLN A 357 -2.11 -6.71 21.90
C GLN A 357 -2.97 -7.27 23.02
N ARG A 358 -3.55 -8.46 22.79
CA ARG A 358 -3.46 -9.59 23.72
C ARG A 358 -4.07 -10.83 23.08
N ARG A 359 -3.24 -11.58 22.35
CA ARG A 359 -3.13 -13.05 22.36
C ARG A 359 -1.99 -13.44 21.41
N GLY A 360 -0.83 -13.77 21.98
CA GLY A 360 0.41 -14.15 21.27
C GLY A 360 1.58 -13.24 21.64
N GLY A 361 2.63 -13.79 22.26
CA GLY A 361 3.88 -13.07 22.52
C GLY A 361 4.56 -12.61 21.22
N SER A 362 5.47 -11.64 21.29
CA SER A 362 6.21 -11.18 20.09
C SER A 362 7.07 -12.31 19.48
N PHE A 363 7.40 -12.23 18.19
CA PHE A 363 8.30 -13.20 17.54
C PHE A 363 9.61 -13.38 18.32
N GLN A 364 10.18 -12.29 18.86
CA GLN A 364 11.40 -12.34 19.67
C GLN A 364 11.26 -13.08 21.00
N ALA A 365 10.07 -13.08 21.62
CA ALA A 365 9.82 -13.90 22.80
C ALA A 365 9.79 -15.38 22.41
N ARG A 366 8.99 -15.72 21.39
CA ARG A 366 8.88 -17.09 20.85
C ARG A 366 10.21 -17.64 20.32
N TRP A 367 11.04 -16.79 19.72
CA TRP A 367 12.37 -17.12 19.22
C TRP A 367 13.32 -17.53 20.35
N ARG A 368 13.27 -16.83 21.49
CA ARG A 368 14.03 -17.18 22.68
C ARG A 368 13.51 -18.46 23.32
N ASP A 369 12.19 -18.61 23.43
CA ASP A 369 11.56 -19.82 23.99
C ASP A 369 11.89 -21.08 23.17
N ALA A 370 12.05 -20.94 21.84
CA ALA A 370 12.47 -22.01 20.94
C ALA A 370 13.97 -22.37 21.04
N GLY A 371 14.74 -21.75 21.95
CA GLY A 371 16.16 -22.06 22.17
C GLY A 371 17.09 -21.57 21.05
N HIS A 372 16.67 -20.59 20.25
CA HIS A 372 17.48 -20.02 19.18
C HIS A 372 18.30 -18.82 19.71
N GLY A 373 19.49 -19.09 20.26
CA GLY A 373 20.44 -18.09 20.75
C GLY A 373 21.53 -17.73 19.77
#